data_AF-A0A6V8CK36-F1
#
_entry.id   AF-A0A6V8CK36-F1
#
_cell.length_a   1.000
_cell.length_b   1.000
_cell.length_c   1.000
_cell.angle_alpha   90.00
_cell.angle_beta   90.00
_cell.angle_gamma   90.00
#
_symmetry.space_group_name_H-M   'P 1'
#
loop_
_entity.id
_entity.type
_entity.pdbx_description
1 polymer ?
#
loop_
_entity_poly.entity_id
_entity_poly.type
_entity_poly.pdbx_seq_one_letter_code
_entity_poly.pdbx_strand_id
1 'polypeptide(L)' 'IGMHFFNPVPIMELLELVKHDLCSSETIDFAQKAGAEMGKTTILVNDIPGFATSRLGVVLGNE' A
#
# COMPACT_ATOMS: atom_id res chain seq x y z
N ILE A 1 -7.27 6.08 -5.32
CA ILE A 1 -6.18 5.48 -4.53
C ILE A 1 -6.50 4.02 -4.26
N GLY A 2 -5.53 3.11 -4.41
CA GLY A 2 -5.65 1.71 -4.02
C GLY A 2 -5.13 1.49 -2.60
N MET A 3 -5.68 0.52 -1.88
CA MET A 3 -5.25 0.11 -0.55
C MET A 3 -4.99 -1.39 -0.56
N HIS A 4 -3.71 -1.78 -0.50
CA HIS A 4 -3.28 -3.16 -0.54
C HIS A 4 -2.90 -3.64 0.87
N PHE A 5 -3.74 -4.52 1.41
CA PHE A 5 -3.53 -5.19 2.69
C PHE A 5 -2.80 -6.52 2.49
N PHE A 6 -1.98 -6.88 3.47
CA PHE A 6 -1.29 -8.17 3.49
C PHE A 6 -2.06 -9.17 4.35
N ASN A 7 -2.21 -10.40 3.87
CA ASN A 7 -2.91 -11.46 4.59
C ASN A 7 -1.95 -12.17 5.57
N PRO A 8 -2.34 -12.43 6.83
CA PRO A 8 -3.60 -12.09 7.49
C PRO A 8 -3.72 -10.62 7.92
N VAL A 9 -4.81 -9.97 7.48
CA VAL A 9 -5.01 -8.52 7.65
C VAL A 9 -4.92 -8.03 9.09
N PRO A 10 -5.45 -8.72 10.13
CA PRO A 10 -5.33 -8.23 11.50
C PRO A 10 -3.88 -8.23 12.04
N ILE A 11 -3.04 -9.13 11.52
CA ILE A 11 -1.69 -9.39 12.04
C ILE A 11 -0.64 -8.54 11.30
N MET A 12 -0.80 -8.40 9.99
CA MET A 12 0.19 -7.69 9.17
C MET A 12 0.15 -6.18 9.42
N GLU A 13 1.29 -5.59 9.73
CA GLU A 13 1.39 -4.17 10.10
C GLU A 13 1.38 -3.23 8.88
N LEU A 14 1.80 -3.73 7.72
CA LEU A 14 1.98 -2.92 6.52
C LEU A 14 0.65 -2.71 5.77
N LEU A 15 0.47 -1.51 5.24
CA LEU A 15 -0.58 -1.14 4.29
C LEU A 15 0.05 -0.36 3.13
N GLU A 16 -0.05 -0.90 1.91
CA GLU A 16 0.48 -0.25 0.71
C GLU A 16 -0.61 0.61 0.05
N LEU A 17 -0.41 1.93 0.07
CA LEU A 17 -1.28 2.91 -0.59
C LEU A 17 -0.78 3.15 -2.01
N VAL A 18 -1.56 2.74 -3.01
CA VAL A 18 -1.21 2.86 -4.43
C VAL A 18 -1.84 4.12 -5.00
N LYS A 19 -1.03 5.13 -5.32
CA LYS A 19 -1.52 6.36 -5.96
C LYS A 19 -1.48 6.27 -7.49
N HIS A 20 -2.57 6.70 -8.11
CA HIS A 20 -2.66 6.97 -9.55
C HIS A 20 -2.62 8.48 -9.81
N ASP A 21 -2.38 8.91 -11.04
CA ASP A 21 -2.17 10.33 -11.40
C ASP A 21 -3.33 11.26 -11.00
N LEU A 22 -4.56 10.73 -11.00
CA LEU A 22 -5.76 11.49 -10.59
C LEU A 22 -5.99 11.54 -9.07
N CYS A 23 -5.12 10.94 -8.25
CA CYS A 23 -5.26 11.01 -6.79
C CYS A 23 -4.86 12.39 -6.29
N SER A 24 -5.79 13.08 -5.62
CA SER A 24 -5.48 14.35 -4.96
C SER A 24 -4.65 14.13 -3.69
N SER A 25 -3.95 15.18 -3.24
CA SER A 25 -3.23 15.18 -1.96
C SER A 25 -4.16 14.88 -0.79
N GLU A 26 -5.39 15.43 -0.80
CA GLU A 26 -6.37 15.21 0.26
C GLU A 26 -6.78 13.74 0.37
N THR A 27 -6.89 13.06 -0.78
CA THR A 27 -7.22 11.63 -0.84
C THR A 27 -6.09 10.78 -0.23
N ILE A 28 -4.84 11.15 -0.52
CA ILE A 28 -3.65 10.47 0.00
C ILE A 28 -3.54 10.67 1.52
N ASP A 29 -3.77 11.89 2.01
CA ASP A 29 -3.73 12.20 3.44
C ASP A 29 -4.85 11.50 4.22
N PHE A 30 -6.06 11.44 3.64
CA PHE A 30 -7.16 10.69 4.22
C PHE A 30 -6.83 9.21 4.34
N ALA A 31 -6.27 8.60 3.29
CA ALA A 31 -5.91 7.18 3.30
C ALA A 31 -4.80 6.86 4.31
N GLN A 32 -3.81 7.75 4.47
CA GLN A 32 -2.78 7.62 5.50
C GLN A 32 -3.36 7.66 6.92
N LYS A 33 -4.27 8.61 7.18
CA LYS A 33 -4.97 8.70 8.48
C LYS A 33 -5.79 7.46 8.77
N ALA A 34 -6.55 6.98 7.78
CA ALA A 34 -7.33 5.75 7.91
C ALA A 34 -6.43 4.53 8.23
N GLY A 35 -5.27 4.42 7.57
CA GLY A 35 -4.29 3.37 7.89
C GLY A 35 -3.75 3.48 9.32
N ALA A 36 -3.41 4.69 9.77
CA ALA A 36 -2.93 4.93 11.13
C ALA A 36 -4.01 4.61 12.19
N GLU A 37 -5.27 4.96 11.96
CA GLU A 37 -6.41 4.61 12.83
C GLU A 37 -6.63 3.09 12.92
N MET A 38 -6.31 2.35 11.86
CA MET A 38 -6.30 0.88 11.84
C MET A 38 -5.06 0.25 12.49
N GLY A 39 -4.13 1.07 13.03
CA GLY A 39 -2.86 0.61 13.58
C GLY A 39 -1.89 0.07 12.51
N LYS A 40 -2.05 0.49 11.26
CA LYS A 40 -1.19 0.09 10.14
C LYS A 40 -0.12 1.14 9.85
N THR A 41 1.05 0.66 9.45
CA THR A 41 2.11 1.48 8.86
C THR A 41 1.85 1.61 7.37
N THR A 42 1.60 2.84 6.90
CA THR A 42 1.29 3.11 5.49
C THR A 42 2.52 3.45 4.69
N ILE A 43 2.67 2.88 3.50
CA ILE A 43 3.64 3.31 2.48
C ILE A 43 2.91 3.82 1.24
N LEU A 44 3.41 4.87 0.60
CA LEU A 44 2.83 5.41 -0.63
C LEU A 44 3.65 4.98 -1.84
N VAL A 45 3.01 4.32 -2.80
CA VAL A 45 3.66 3.81 -4.01
C VAL A 45 2.94 4.32 -5.26
N ASN A 46 3.68 4.49 -6.35
CA ASN A 46 3.08 4.82 -7.65
C ASN A 46 2.39 3.59 -8.25
N ASP A 47 1.29 3.80 -8.97
CA ASP A 47 0.62 2.77 -9.75
C ASP A 47 1.50 2.32 -10.93
N ILE A 48 2.16 1.18 -10.74
CA ILE A 48 2.95 0.48 -11.75
C ILE A 48 2.51 -0.98 -11.77
N PRO A 49 2.55 -1.67 -12.92
CA PRO A 49 2.24 -3.10 -12.99
C PRO A 49 3.09 -3.89 -11.96
N GLY A 50 2.43 -4.57 -11.02
CA GLY A 50 3.07 -5.33 -9.95
C GLY A 50 3.36 -4.56 -8.64
N PHE A 51 3.00 -3.28 -8.55
CA PHE A 51 3.23 -2.42 -7.37
C PHE A 51 4.68 -2.48 -6.84
N ALA A 52 4.98 -1.90 -5.67
CA ALA A 52 6.32 -2.05 -5.09
C ALA A 52 6.48 -3.45 -4.50
N THR A 53 5.45 -3.94 -3.79
CA THR A 53 5.56 -5.17 -3.00
C THR A 53 5.42 -6.45 -3.83
N SER A 54 4.53 -6.51 -4.84
CA SER A 54 4.46 -7.71 -5.69
C SER A 54 5.67 -7.81 -6.61
N ARG A 55 6.30 -6.68 -6.99
CA ARG A 55 7.59 -6.70 -7.70
C ARG A 55 8.73 -7.23 -6.83
N LEU A 56 8.82 -6.81 -5.55
CA LEU A 56 9.83 -7.33 -4.63
C LEU A 56 9.58 -8.81 -4.29
N GLY A 57 8.32 -9.21 -4.11
CA GLY A 57 7.93 -10.60 -3.85
C GLY A 57 8.26 -11.54 -5.03
N VAL A 58 8.13 -11.08 -6.27
CA VAL A 58 8.57 -11.83 -7.45
C VAL A 58 10.10 -11.92 -7.52
N VAL A 59 10.82 -10.86 -7.15
CA VAL A 59 12.31 -10.88 -7.15
C VAL A 59 12.86 -11.81 -6.07
N LEU A 60 12.27 -11.83 -4.87
CA LEU A 60 12.73 -12.65 -3.75
C LEU A 60 12.19 -14.09 -3.78
N GLY A 61 11.01 -14.32 -4.35
CA GLY A 61 10.38 -15.64 -4.43
C GLY A 61 10.78 -16.46 -5.66
N ASN A 62 11.62 -15.91 -6.54
CA ASN A 62 12.09 -16.54 -7.78
C ASN A 62 13.62 -16.80 -7.74
N GLU A 63 14.20 -16.82 -6.55
CA GLU A 63 15.46 -17.55 -6.24
C GLU A 63 15.13 -18.99 -5.84
#